data_AF-A0A947NGS1-F1
#
_entry.id   AF-A0A947NGS1-F1
#
_cell.length_a   1.000
_cell.length_b   1.000
_cell.length_c   1.000
_cell.angle_alpha   90.00
_cell.angle_beta   90.00
_cell.angle_gamma   90.00
#
_symmetry.space_group_name_H-M   'P 1'
#
loop_
_entity.id
_entity.type
_entity.pdbx_description
1 polymer ?
#
loop_
_entity_poly.entity_id
_entity_poly.type
_entity_poly.pdbx_seq_one_letter_code
_entity_poly.pdbx_strand_id
1 'polypeptide(L)'
;MQIVVLLIIGCLLSTPVIAGAEKVTKEDLGEVETQKVIDPQTGRDLTGEYVAQKLKELEETADEIIRDAFEEYVDNPQAKIKVYKAAIADLQELLDSGSIGPATGAAVPLIEIKKKELADKFEVNQEDRL
;
A
#
# COMPACT_ATOMS: atom_id res chain seq x y z
N MET A 1 51.38 -25.79 34.68
CA MET A 1 51.56 -24.71 35.67
C MET A 1 50.92 -23.45 35.11
N GLN A 2 49.92 -22.93 35.82
CA GLN A 2 49.28 -21.61 35.65
C GLN A 2 50.25 -20.47 36.01
N ILE A 3 49.88 -19.25 35.59
CA ILE A 3 49.63 -18.00 36.38
C ILE A 3 49.40 -16.92 35.28
N VAL A 4 48.19 -16.53 34.87
CA VAL A 4 47.10 -15.77 35.52
C VAL A 4 47.56 -14.54 36.30
N VAL A 5 47.36 -13.36 35.72
CA VAL A 5 47.10 -12.13 36.50
C VAL A 5 45.77 -11.54 36.02
N LEU A 6 44.71 -11.86 36.77
CA LEU A 6 43.46 -11.13 36.91
C LEU A 6 43.69 -9.95 37.87
N LEU A 7 43.07 -8.78 37.64
CA LEU A 7 42.05 -8.17 38.51
C LEU A 7 41.63 -6.77 37.98
N ILE A 8 40.38 -6.56 37.54
CA ILE A 8 39.16 -6.05 38.26
C ILE A 8 39.21 -4.51 38.41
N ILE A 9 38.23 -3.69 37.95
CA ILE A 9 36.89 -3.33 38.52
C ILE A 9 36.16 -2.48 37.43
N GLY A 10 34.86 -2.53 37.14
CA GLY A 10 33.70 -3.16 37.78
C GLY A 10 32.47 -3.19 36.85
N CYS A 11 31.62 -4.21 37.02
CA CYS A 11 30.23 -4.16 37.52
C CYS A 11 29.11 -3.67 36.57
N LEU A 12 28.25 -4.65 36.23
CA LEU A 12 26.77 -4.65 36.26
C LEU A 12 25.95 -4.18 35.03
N LEU A 13 25.41 -5.22 34.36
CA LEU A 13 24.01 -5.43 33.92
C LEU A 13 23.61 -5.18 32.44
N SER A 14 23.09 -6.28 31.87
CA SER A 14 21.94 -6.39 30.96
C SER A 14 22.10 -6.35 29.43
N THR A 15 21.83 -7.54 28.87
CA THR A 15 21.19 -7.87 27.57
C THR A 15 21.95 -7.66 26.24
N PRO A 16 21.80 -8.60 25.27
CA PRO A 16 22.30 -8.44 23.92
C PRO A 16 21.25 -7.69 23.07
N VAL A 17 21.64 -6.59 22.42
CA VAL A 17 20.83 -5.98 21.36
C VAL A 17 21.60 -6.05 20.04
N ILE A 18 20.94 -6.75 19.14
CA ILE A 18 21.22 -7.05 17.75
C ILE A 18 21.30 -5.73 16.95
N ALA A 19 22.31 -5.57 16.09
CA ALA A 19 22.26 -4.58 15.01
C ALA A 19 23.21 -4.99 13.88
N GLY A 20 22.80 -6.01 13.12
CA GLY A 20 23.32 -6.22 11.77
C GLY A 20 22.68 -5.22 10.83
N ALA A 21 23.36 -4.11 10.57
CA ALA A 21 22.98 -3.15 9.54
C ALA A 21 23.87 -3.39 8.31
N GLU A 22 23.42 -4.23 7.40
CA GLU A 22 24.00 -4.28 6.05
C GLU A 22 23.18 -3.36 5.14
N LYS A 23 23.82 -2.29 4.69
CA LYS A 23 23.32 -1.31 3.71
C LYS A 23 23.05 -2.00 2.37
N VAL A 24 21.85 -1.81 1.83
CA VAL A 24 21.61 -1.94 0.39
C VAL A 24 20.97 -0.65 -0.09
N THR A 25 21.79 0.19 -0.74
CA THR A 25 21.39 1.34 -1.55
C THR A 25 20.81 0.87 -2.88
N LYS A 26 19.63 1.40 -3.26
CA LYS A 26 19.21 1.58 -4.66
C LYS A 26 18.08 2.64 -4.75
N GLU A 27 18.47 3.79 -5.28
CA GLU A 27 17.69 4.60 -6.24
C GLU A 27 16.38 5.28 -5.75
N ASP A 28 16.56 6.49 -5.22
CA ASP A 28 15.83 7.74 -5.51
C ASP A 28 14.48 7.63 -6.26
N LEU A 29 13.47 7.07 -5.59
CA LEU A 29 12.06 7.20 -5.97
C LEU A 29 11.27 7.64 -4.75
N GLY A 30 11.44 8.90 -4.32
CA GLY A 30 10.61 9.55 -3.30
C GLY A 30 10.13 8.60 -2.20
N GLU A 31 11.05 7.88 -1.57
CA GLU A 31 10.70 6.73 -0.74
C GLU A 31 9.98 7.24 0.51
N VAL A 32 8.67 6.98 0.59
CA VAL A 32 8.01 6.88 1.88
C VAL A 32 8.71 5.71 2.57
N GLU A 33 9.76 6.00 3.35
CA GLU A 33 10.57 5.00 4.06
C GLU A 33 9.63 4.08 4.85
N THR A 34 9.34 2.93 4.26
CA THR A 34 8.37 2.02 4.81
C THR A 34 9.14 1.12 5.76
N GLN A 35 9.02 1.36 7.07
CA GLN A 35 9.74 0.54 8.03
C GLN A 35 9.25 -0.92 7.93
N LYS A 36 10.15 -1.79 7.47
CA LYS A 36 9.89 -3.22 7.34
C LYS A 36 9.98 -3.87 8.72
N VAL A 37 8.88 -4.48 9.16
CA VAL A 37 8.78 -5.17 10.45
C VAL A 37 8.67 -6.67 10.20
N ILE A 38 9.66 -7.41 10.66
CA ILE A 38 9.68 -8.88 10.62
C ILE A 38 9.44 -9.42 12.03
N ASP A 39 8.54 -10.38 12.17
CA ASP A 39 8.38 -11.14 13.40
C ASP A 39 9.63 -12.01 13.64
N PRO A 40 10.41 -11.76 14.70
CA PRO A 40 11.66 -12.48 14.95
C PRO A 40 11.44 -13.95 15.37
N GLN A 41 10.23 -14.35 15.78
CA GLN A 41 9.91 -15.72 16.18
C GLN A 41 9.48 -16.58 14.98
N THR A 42 8.74 -16.00 14.04
CA THR A 42 8.14 -16.74 12.91
C THR A 42 8.79 -16.41 11.56
N GLY A 43 9.55 -15.32 11.46
CA GLY A 43 10.13 -14.82 10.22
C GLY A 43 9.13 -14.12 9.28
N ARG A 44 7.89 -13.87 9.74
CA ARG A 44 6.83 -13.26 8.92
C ARG A 44 7.05 -11.78 8.70
N ASP A 45 6.69 -11.30 7.50
CA ASP A 45 6.75 -9.89 7.12
C ASP A 45 5.44 -9.18 7.44
N LEU A 46 5.37 -8.60 8.63
CA LEU A 46 4.15 -7.95 9.13
C LEU A 46 3.81 -6.70 8.32
N THR A 47 4.81 -5.97 7.83
CA THR A 47 4.60 -4.79 6.97
C THR A 47 4.01 -5.22 5.63
N GLY A 48 4.57 -6.26 5.00
CA GLY A 48 4.06 -6.79 3.75
C GLY A 48 2.63 -7.36 3.86
N GLU A 49 2.34 -8.08 4.94
CA GLU A 49 1.00 -8.61 5.21
C GLU A 49 -0.03 -7.49 5.42
N TYR A 50 0.32 -6.45 6.19
CA TYR A 50 -0.54 -5.28 6.38
C TYR A 50 -0.82 -4.57 5.05
N VAL A 51 0.22 -4.35 4.23
CA VAL A 51 0.07 -3.71 2.91
C VAL A 51 -0.82 -4.56 2.01
N ALA A 52 -0.61 -5.87 1.94
CA ALA A 52 -1.43 -6.77 1.14
C ALA A 52 -2.90 -6.76 1.58
N GLN A 53 -3.16 -6.77 2.89
CA GLN A 53 -4.52 -6.66 3.40
C GLN A 53 -5.16 -5.32 3.00
N LYS A 54 -4.45 -4.20 3.15
CA LYS A 54 -4.97 -2.88 2.79
C LYS A 54 -5.22 -2.72 1.29
N LEU A 55 -4.36 -3.26 0.44
CA LEU A 55 -4.59 -3.27 -1.00
C LEU A 55 -5.81 -4.12 -1.37
N LYS A 56 -6.04 -5.24 -0.69
CA LYS A 56 -7.21 -6.06 -0.91
C LYS A 56 -8.50 -5.33 -0.52
N GLU A 57 -8.54 -4.71 0.66
CA GLU A 57 -9.68 -3.89 1.11
C GLU A 57 -9.99 -2.75 0.11
N LEU A 58 -8.93 -2.13 -0.41
CA LEU A 58 -9.03 -1.09 -1.44
C LEU A 58 -9.58 -1.62 -2.77
N GLU A 59 -9.11 -2.79 -3.20
CA GLU A 59 -9.56 -3.45 -4.42
C GLU A 59 -11.06 -3.78 -4.37
N GLU A 60 -11.49 -4.37 -3.25
CA GLU A 60 -12.90 -4.70 -3.01
C GLU A 60 -13.79 -3.46 -3.07
N THR A 61 -13.35 -2.36 -2.43
CA THR A 61 -14.10 -1.09 -2.45
C THR A 61 -14.14 -0.48 -3.85
N ALA A 62 -13.03 -0.55 -4.61
CA ALA A 62 -12.97 -0.07 -5.98
C ALA A 62 -13.89 -0.88 -6.92
N ASP A 63 -13.98 -2.20 -6.70
CA ASP A 63 -14.89 -3.07 -7.47
C ASP A 63 -16.36 -2.76 -7.18
N GLU A 64 -16.71 -2.45 -5.94
CA GLU A 64 -18.05 -1.99 -5.58
C GLU A 64 -18.41 -0.68 -6.27
N ILE A 65 -17.51 0.31 -6.29
CA ILE A 65 -17.72 1.57 -7.03
C ILE A 65 -17.99 1.30 -8.51
N ILE A 66 -17.19 0.45 -9.15
CA ILE A 66 -17.35 0.12 -10.57
C ILE A 66 -18.68 -0.59 -10.82
N ARG A 67 -19.06 -1.53 -9.95
CA ARG A 67 -20.33 -2.27 -10.05
C ARG A 67 -21.51 -1.31 -9.94
N ASP A 68 -21.53 -0.50 -8.89
CA ASP A 68 -22.64 0.41 -8.58
C ASP A 68 -22.79 1.48 -9.69
N ALA A 69 -21.67 1.98 -10.22
CA ALA A 69 -21.67 2.84 -11.40
C ALA A 69 -22.29 2.14 -12.63
N PHE A 70 -21.96 0.87 -12.85
CA PHE A 70 -22.52 0.13 -13.98
C PHE A 70 -24.03 -0.13 -13.81
N GLU A 71 -24.50 -0.42 -12.60
CA GLU A 71 -25.92 -0.56 -12.30
C GLU A 71 -26.67 0.76 -12.57
N GLU A 72 -26.15 1.90 -12.10
CA GLU A 72 -26.73 3.22 -12.38
C GLU A 72 -26.76 3.54 -13.89
N TYR A 73 -25.70 3.16 -14.61
CA TYR A 73 -25.67 3.32 -16.07
C TYR A 73 -26.70 2.45 -16.80
N VAL A 74 -26.89 1.19 -16.37
CA VAL A 74 -27.89 0.29 -16.96
C VAL A 74 -29.31 0.85 -16.75
N ASP A 75 -29.58 1.42 -15.57
CA ASP A 75 -30.87 2.02 -15.24
C ASP A 75 -31.10 3.35 -15.96
N ASN A 76 -30.05 4.14 -16.18
CA ASN A 76 -30.11 5.41 -16.90
C ASN A 76 -28.94 5.61 -17.88
N PRO A 77 -29.01 5.05 -19.09
CA PRO A 77 -27.92 5.12 -20.07
C PRO A 77 -27.57 6.54 -20.52
N GLN A 78 -28.51 7.49 -20.41
CA GLN A 78 -28.25 8.89 -20.77
C GLN A 78 -27.31 9.60 -19.77
N ALA A 79 -27.16 9.05 -18.57
CA ALA A 79 -26.25 9.57 -17.55
C ALA A 79 -24.81 9.01 -17.66
N LYS A 80 -24.50 8.20 -18.69
CA LYS A 80 -23.21 7.52 -18.91
C LYS A 80 -21.99 8.34 -18.47
N ILE A 81 -21.80 9.53 -19.04
CA ILE A 81 -20.63 10.38 -18.78
C ILE A 81 -20.64 10.93 -17.35
N LYS A 82 -21.82 11.27 -16.81
CA LYS A 82 -21.96 11.75 -15.44
C LYS A 82 -21.57 10.66 -14.43
N VAL A 83 -22.09 9.46 -14.63
CA VAL A 83 -21.82 8.29 -13.76
C VAL A 83 -20.35 7.89 -13.84
N TYR A 84 -19.77 7.84 -15.05
CA TYR A 84 -18.35 7.60 -15.24
C TYR A 84 -17.48 8.62 -14.50
N LYS A 85 -17.77 9.92 -14.63
CA LYS A 85 -16.98 10.98 -13.95
C LYS A 85 -17.12 10.92 -12.43
N ALA A 86 -18.30 10.59 -11.91
CA ALA A 86 -18.52 10.37 -10.48
C ALA A 86 -17.67 9.20 -9.97
N ALA A 87 -17.75 8.04 -10.63
CA ALA A 87 -16.97 6.86 -10.23
C ALA A 87 -15.45 7.09 -10.32
N ILE A 88 -14.95 7.87 -11.29
CA ILE A 88 -13.54 8.27 -11.33
C ILE A 88 -13.16 9.13 -10.12
N ALA A 89 -14.03 10.06 -9.71
CA ALA A 89 -13.81 10.89 -8.53
C ALA A 89 -13.79 10.03 -7.26
N ASP A 90 -14.72 9.09 -7.12
CA ASP A 90 -14.80 8.18 -5.97
C ASP A 90 -13.55 7.28 -5.89
N LEU A 91 -13.08 6.74 -7.02
CA LEU A 91 -11.83 5.99 -7.10
C LEU A 91 -10.60 6.84 -6.73
N GLN A 92 -10.61 8.13 -7.05
CA GLN A 92 -9.53 9.05 -6.67
C GLN A 92 -9.59 9.39 -5.17
N GLU A 93 -10.80 9.59 -4.62
CA GLU A 93 -11.01 9.83 -3.20
C GLU A 93 -10.52 8.65 -2.34
N LEU A 94 -10.60 7.42 -2.85
CA LEU A 94 -10.02 6.26 -2.17
C LEU A 94 -8.51 6.43 -1.91
N LEU A 95 -7.75 7.04 -2.83
CA LEU A 95 -6.33 7.35 -2.61
C LEU A 95 -6.16 8.53 -1.63
N ASP A 96 -7.01 9.54 -1.77
CA ASP A 96 -6.90 10.81 -1.05
C ASP A 96 -7.43 10.73 0.40
N SER A 97 -8.22 9.68 0.72
CA SER A 97 -8.75 9.41 2.06
C SER A 97 -7.67 9.16 3.14
N GLY A 98 -6.39 9.14 2.75
CA GLY A 98 -5.27 9.45 3.64
C GLY A 98 -4.93 8.39 4.70
N SER A 99 -5.59 7.23 4.69
CA SER A 99 -5.43 6.20 5.73
C SER A 99 -4.84 4.86 5.25
N ILE A 100 -4.29 4.81 4.05
CA ILE A 100 -3.65 3.60 3.51
C ILE A 100 -2.18 3.47 4.02
N GLY A 101 -1.60 4.57 4.50
CA GLY A 101 -0.29 4.62 5.16
C GLY A 101 0.83 4.06 4.27
N PRO A 102 1.62 3.06 4.72
CA PRO A 102 2.69 2.47 3.92
C PRO A 102 2.22 1.89 2.58
N ALA A 103 0.94 1.55 2.45
CA ALA A 103 0.38 0.98 1.23
C ALA A 103 0.00 2.04 0.17
N THR A 104 0.05 3.35 0.47
CA THR A 104 -0.34 4.40 -0.49
C THR A 104 0.47 4.33 -1.79
N GLY A 105 1.78 4.06 -1.70
CA GLY A 105 2.62 3.89 -2.89
C GLY A 105 2.20 2.70 -3.78
N ALA A 106 1.68 1.63 -3.17
CA ALA A 106 1.19 0.46 -3.88
C ALA A 106 -0.29 0.59 -4.33
N ALA A 107 -1.05 1.49 -3.72
CA ALA A 107 -2.45 1.76 -4.04
C ALA A 107 -2.62 2.51 -5.38
N VAL A 108 -1.70 3.43 -5.69
CA VAL A 108 -1.73 4.22 -6.94
C VAL A 108 -1.85 3.35 -8.20
N PRO A 109 -0.96 2.36 -8.46
CA PRO A 109 -1.07 1.54 -9.66
C PRO A 109 -2.36 0.70 -9.70
N LEU A 110 -2.87 0.28 -8.54
CA LEU A 110 -4.13 -0.46 -8.45
C LEU A 110 -5.32 0.41 -8.91
N ILE A 111 -5.40 1.64 -8.40
CA ILE A 111 -6.48 2.57 -8.75
C ILE A 111 -6.40 2.97 -10.23
N GLU A 112 -5.21 3.16 -10.79
CA GLU A 112 -5.06 3.43 -12.24
C GLU A 112 -5.53 2.25 -13.11
N ILE A 113 -5.30 1.01 -12.68
CA ILE A 113 -5.87 -0.18 -13.34
C ILE A 113 -7.40 -0.15 -13.28
N LYS A 114 -7.99 0.16 -12.12
CA LYS A 114 -9.45 0.22 -11.93
C LYS A 114 -10.10 1.35 -12.75
N LYS A 115 -9.48 2.53 -12.83
CA LYS A 115 -9.92 3.62 -13.72
C LYS A 115 -9.91 3.22 -15.20
N LYS A 116 -8.94 2.39 -15.61
CA LYS A 116 -8.89 1.84 -16.97
C LYS A 116 -10.00 0.82 -17.20
N GLU A 117 -10.20 -0.11 -16.26
CA GLU A 117 -11.29 -1.08 -16.32
C GLU A 117 -12.66 -0.39 -16.43
N LEU A 118 -12.89 0.64 -15.63
CA LEU A 118 -14.11 1.44 -15.68
C LEU A 118 -14.31 2.09 -17.06
N ALA A 119 -13.26 2.68 -17.64
CA ALA A 119 -13.35 3.30 -18.95
C ALA A 119 -13.62 2.28 -20.07
N ASP A 120 -13.03 1.08 -19.97
CA ASP A 120 -13.26 -0.01 -20.91
C ASP A 120 -14.72 -0.51 -20.82
N LYS A 121 -15.24 -0.70 -19.60
CA LYS A 121 -16.65 -1.10 -19.35
C LYS A 121 -17.66 -0.06 -19.84
N PHE A 122 -17.32 1.21 -19.69
CA PHE A 122 -18.16 2.31 -20.16
C PHE A 122 -17.86 2.68 -21.62
N GLU A 123 -16.94 2.05 -22.35
CA GLU A 123 -16.59 2.42 -23.74
C GLU A 123 -16.39 3.95 -23.91
N VAL A 124 -15.63 4.56 -22.98
CA VAL A 124 -15.40 6.02 -22.97
C VAL A 124 -14.14 6.32 -23.78
N ASN A 125 -14.26 7.19 -24.79
CA ASN A 125 -13.12 7.61 -25.60
C ASN A 125 -12.16 8.46 -24.76
N GLN A 126 -10.87 8.49 -25.10
CA GLN A 126 -9.87 9.29 -24.38
C GLN A 126 -10.25 10.78 -24.26
N GLU A 127 -10.98 11.32 -25.22
CA GLU A 127 -11.43 12.71 -25.25
C GLU A 127 -12.43 13.03 -24.13
N ASP A 128 -13.25 12.06 -23.72
CA ASP A 128 -14.25 12.19 -22.66
C ASP A 128 -13.66 11.94 -21.26
N ARG A 129 -12.38 11.52 -21.19
CA ARG A 129 -11.64 11.24 -19.94
C ARG A 129 -10.97 12.49 -19.36
N LEU A 130 -11.09 13.64 -20.04
CA LEU A 130 -10.59 14.96 -19.64
C LEU A 130 -11.59 15.76 -18.80
#